data_AF-A0A1I2TQ91-F1
#
_entry.id   AF-A0A1I2TQ91-F1
#
_cell.length_a   1.000
_cell.length_b   1.000
_cell.length_c   1.000
_cell.angle_alpha   90.00
_cell.angle_beta   90.00
_cell.angle_gamma   90.00
#
_symmetry.space_group_name_H-M   'P 1'
#
loop_
_entity.id
_entity.type
_entity.pdbx_description
1 polymer ?
#
loop_
_entity_poly.entity_id
_entity_poly.type
_entity_poly.pdbx_seq_one_letter_code
_entity_poly.pdbx_strand_id
1 'polypeptide(L)'
;MTEVTSVRTQEINSVRSNALAAIAVQREFGSLSNYLWTYVDHQPIISNWRNEGQIPSQTNLSKKISKDLKKKGFKFVGPVTIYSFMQAIGLVDDHVANCSCHTKNRLCNSE
;
A
#
# COMPACT_ATOMS: atom_id res chain seq x y z
N MET A 1 16.44 27.91 -22.68
CA MET A 1 15.19 27.49 -22.03
C MET A 1 15.53 26.21 -21.27
N THR A 2 15.52 26.29 -19.95
CA THR A 2 16.24 25.42 -19.01
C THR A 2 15.88 23.94 -19.15
N GLU A 3 16.90 23.10 -19.29
CA GLU A 3 16.83 21.65 -19.10
C GLU A 3 16.44 21.35 -17.65
N VAL A 4 15.12 21.28 -17.41
CA VAL A 4 14.60 20.59 -16.22
C VAL A 4 14.65 19.11 -16.56
N THR A 5 15.54 18.39 -15.88
CA THR A 5 15.71 16.95 -15.96
C THR A 5 14.35 16.26 -15.89
N SER A 6 14.09 15.41 -16.88
CA SER A 6 12.90 14.59 -17.10
C SER A 6 12.37 13.87 -15.85
N VAL A 7 11.67 14.57 -14.97
CA VAL A 7 10.59 13.95 -14.20
C VAL A 7 9.56 13.59 -15.25
N ARG A 8 9.44 12.30 -15.54
CA ARG A 8 8.69 11.78 -16.69
C ARG A 8 7.27 12.35 -16.64
N THR A 9 6.88 13.21 -17.59
CA THR A 9 5.56 13.88 -17.67
C THR A 9 4.37 12.94 -17.41
N GLN A 10 4.54 11.66 -17.75
CA GLN A 10 3.58 10.60 -17.49
C GLN A 10 3.31 10.35 -15.99
N GLU A 11 4.33 10.41 -15.14
CA GLU A 11 4.20 10.27 -13.69
C GLU A 11 3.39 11.43 -13.10
N ILE A 12 3.66 12.67 -13.55
CA ILE A 12 2.90 13.86 -13.14
C ILE A 12 1.42 13.73 -13.55
N ASN A 13 1.16 13.35 -14.80
CA ASN A 13 -0.21 13.13 -15.30
C ASN A 13 -0.94 11.99 -14.57
N SER A 14 -0.18 11.01 -14.07
CA SER A 14 -0.73 9.89 -13.31
C SER A 14 -1.28 10.31 -11.96
N VAL A 15 -0.70 11.32 -11.31
CA VAL A 15 -1.19 11.85 -10.02
C VAL A 15 -2.62 12.37 -10.18
N ARG A 16 -2.88 13.17 -11.22
CA ARG A 16 -4.23 13.66 -11.55
C ARG A 16 -5.19 12.49 -11.82
N SER A 17 -4.75 11.52 -12.62
CA SER A 17 -5.57 10.35 -12.95
C SER A 17 -5.93 9.52 -11.71
N ASN A 18 -4.96 9.32 -10.81
CA ASN A 18 -5.14 8.61 -9.55
C ASN A 18 -6.06 9.36 -8.58
N ALA A 19 -5.98 10.70 -8.53
CA ALA A 19 -6.89 11.51 -7.72
C ALA A 19 -8.35 11.38 -8.18
N LEU A 20 -8.59 11.40 -9.50
CA LEU A 20 -9.93 11.18 -10.06
C LEU A 20 -10.44 9.75 -9.77
N ALA A 21 -9.59 8.74 -9.90
CA ALA A 21 -9.93 7.37 -9.55
C ALA A 21 -10.25 7.22 -8.05
N ALA A 22 -9.50 7.90 -7.18
CA ALA A 22 -9.77 7.93 -5.74
C ALA A 22 -11.13 8.57 -5.42
N ILE A 23 -11.50 9.67 -6.08
CA ILE A 23 -12.84 10.27 -5.93
C ILE A 23 -13.93 9.28 -6.36
N ALA A 24 -13.73 8.55 -7.46
CA ALA A 24 -14.68 7.52 -7.90
C ALA A 24 -14.83 6.40 -6.86
N VAL A 25 -13.71 5.92 -6.28
CA VAL A 25 -13.73 4.95 -5.18
C VAL A 25 -14.48 5.50 -3.97
N GLN A 26 -14.23 6.75 -3.57
CA GLN A 26 -14.91 7.36 -2.42
C GLN A 26 -16.43 7.42 -2.62
N ARG A 27 -16.92 7.65 -3.85
CA ARG A 27 -18.35 7.62 -4.16
C ARG A 27 -18.97 6.23 -3.99
N GLU A 28 -18.22 5.17 -4.27
CA GLU A 28 -18.69 3.78 -4.22
C GLU A 28 -18.55 3.14 -2.82
N PHE A 29 -17.46 3.45 -2.11
CA PHE A 29 -17.09 2.81 -0.83
C PHE A 29 -17.10 3.77 0.37
N GLY A 30 -17.53 5.02 0.18
CA GLY A 30 -17.50 6.08 1.18
C GLY A 30 -16.11 6.70 1.39
N SER A 31 -15.04 5.89 1.41
CA SER A 31 -13.67 6.40 1.49
C SER A 31 -12.66 5.46 0.81
N LEU A 32 -11.50 6.02 0.41
CA LEU A 32 -10.38 5.21 -0.09
C LEU A 32 -9.85 4.27 1.01
N SER A 33 -9.85 4.72 2.26
CA SER A 33 -9.45 3.91 3.41
C SER A 33 -10.36 2.68 3.54
N ASN A 34 -11.68 2.88 3.61
CA ASN A 34 -12.64 1.77 3.73
C ASN A 34 -12.43 0.75 2.62
N TYR A 35 -12.34 1.21 1.37
CA TYR A 35 -12.07 0.35 0.23
C TYR A 35 -10.80 -0.50 0.41
N LEU A 36 -9.68 0.11 0.79
CA LEU A 36 -8.40 -0.60 0.96
C LEU A 36 -8.44 -1.57 2.16
N TRP A 37 -9.06 -1.18 3.27
CA TRP A 37 -9.14 -2.00 4.47
C TRP A 37 -10.11 -3.19 4.33
N THR A 38 -11.03 -3.18 3.36
CA THR A 38 -11.87 -4.37 3.04
C THR A 38 -11.04 -5.58 2.58
N TYR A 39 -9.83 -5.37 2.04
CA TYR A 39 -8.97 -6.46 1.58
C TYR A 39 -8.32 -7.25 2.71
N VAL A 40 -8.38 -6.73 3.94
CA VAL A 40 -7.80 -7.34 5.14
C VAL A 40 -8.84 -7.47 6.26
N ASP A 41 -10.13 -7.47 5.91
CA ASP A 41 -11.24 -7.56 6.86
C ASP A 41 -11.14 -6.53 8.00
N HIS A 42 -10.66 -5.33 7.68
CA HIS A 42 -10.42 -4.24 8.63
C HIS A 42 -9.46 -4.58 9.79
N GLN A 43 -8.60 -5.59 9.63
CA GLN A 43 -7.58 -5.97 10.60
C GLN A 43 -6.21 -6.04 9.92
N PRO A 44 -5.14 -5.48 10.51
CA PRO A 44 -3.81 -5.54 9.92
C PRO A 44 -3.30 -6.98 9.86
N ILE A 45 -2.64 -7.34 8.76
CA ILE A 45 -1.96 -8.64 8.65
C ILE A 45 -0.61 -8.51 9.37
N ILE A 46 -0.44 -9.24 10.47
CA ILE A 46 0.80 -9.22 11.26
C ILE A 46 1.66 -10.41 10.87
N SER A 47 2.77 -10.13 10.19
CA SER A 47 3.76 -11.15 9.82
C SER A 47 4.66 -11.51 11.00
N ASN A 48 5.43 -12.60 10.89
CA ASN A 48 6.41 -13.03 11.91
C ASN A 48 7.79 -13.27 11.28
N TRP A 49 8.25 -12.32 10.45
CA TRP A 49 9.55 -12.43 9.79
C TRP A 49 10.67 -12.31 10.81
N ARG A 50 11.67 -13.20 10.74
CA ARG A 50 12.85 -13.15 11.62
C ARG A 50 13.89 -12.15 11.16
N ASN A 51 13.95 -11.88 9.85
CA ASN A 51 14.87 -10.93 9.24
C ASN A 51 14.29 -10.40 7.91
N GLU A 52 14.85 -9.31 7.41
CA GLU A 52 14.38 -8.61 6.21
C GLU A 52 14.43 -9.47 4.94
N GLY A 53 15.38 -10.40 4.84
CA GLY A 53 15.52 -11.30 3.69
C GLY A 53 14.36 -12.28 3.52
N GLN A 54 13.50 -12.43 4.52
CA GLN A 54 12.28 -13.25 4.43
C GLN A 54 11.08 -12.48 3.89
N ILE A 55 11.13 -11.15 3.90
CA ILE A 55 10.02 -10.31 3.45
C ILE A 55 9.95 -10.41 1.91
N PRO A 56 8.83 -10.87 1.33
CA PRO A 56 8.72 -10.99 -0.12
C PRO A 56 8.65 -9.59 -0.76
N SER A 57 8.97 -9.48 -2.05
CA SER A 57 8.80 -8.20 -2.78
C SER A 57 7.33 -7.90 -3.15
N GLN A 58 6.48 -8.92 -3.16
CA GLN A 58 5.05 -8.84 -3.48
C GLN A 58 4.31 -10.07 -2.95
N THR A 59 2.99 -9.96 -2.76
CA THR A 59 2.14 -11.07 -2.29
C THR A 59 1.01 -11.37 -3.27
N ASN A 60 0.30 -12.48 -3.09
CA ASN A 60 -0.91 -12.74 -3.87
C ASN A 60 -1.99 -11.66 -3.63
N LEU A 61 -2.05 -11.13 -2.41
CA LEU A 61 -2.96 -10.04 -2.07
C LEU A 61 -2.57 -8.74 -2.79
N SER A 62 -1.29 -8.37 -2.81
CA SER A 62 -0.84 -7.17 -3.53
C SER A 62 -1.06 -7.27 -5.04
N LYS A 63 -0.92 -8.47 -5.63
CA LYS A 63 -1.30 -8.73 -7.04
C LYS A 63 -2.79 -8.52 -7.28
N LYS A 64 -3.66 -8.99 -6.38
CA LYS A 64 -5.12 -8.81 -6.46
C LYS A 64 -5.48 -7.33 -6.40
N ILE A 65 -5.01 -6.62 -5.37
CA ILE A 65 -5.26 -5.19 -5.18
C ILE A 65 -4.72 -4.38 -6.36
N SER A 66 -3.51 -4.68 -6.84
CA SER A 66 -2.93 -4.04 -8.03
C SER A 66 -3.84 -4.19 -9.26
N LYS A 67 -4.37 -5.40 -9.51
CA LYS A 67 -5.28 -5.64 -10.63
C LYS A 67 -6.57 -4.84 -10.49
N ASP A 68 -7.16 -4.80 -9.30
CA ASP A 68 -8.43 -4.12 -9.08
C ASP A 68 -8.29 -2.59 -9.08
N LEU A 69 -7.19 -2.05 -8.54
CA LEU A 69 -6.85 -0.63 -8.69
C LEU A 69 -6.62 -0.23 -10.16
N LYS A 70 -5.93 -1.06 -10.95
CA LYS A 70 -5.78 -0.82 -12.40
C LYS A 70 -7.13 -0.76 -13.11
N LYS A 71 -8.06 -1.67 -12.78
CA LYS A 71 -9.44 -1.65 -13.34
C LYS A 71 -10.20 -0.39 -12.94
N LYS A 72 -9.97 0.15 -11.75
CA LYS A 72 -10.57 1.41 -11.28
C LYS A 72 -9.85 2.67 -11.82
N GLY A 73 -8.88 2.51 -12.72
CA GLY A 73 -8.23 3.61 -13.45
C GLY A 73 -6.94 4.13 -12.82
N PHE A 74 -6.48 3.54 -11.71
CA PHE A 74 -5.20 3.91 -11.11
C PHE A 74 -4.02 3.53 -12.01
N LYS A 75 -2.96 4.34 -11.94
CA LYS A 75 -1.71 4.25 -12.70
C LYS A 75 -0.54 4.09 -11.73
N PHE A 76 0.54 3.47 -12.20
CA PHE A 76 1.75 3.15 -11.41
C PHE A 76 1.48 2.29 -10.15
N VAL A 77 0.38 1.54 -10.13
CA VAL A 77 -0.01 0.65 -9.04
C VAL A 77 0.42 -0.80 -9.35
N GLY A 78 1.72 -1.04 -9.54
CA GLY A 78 2.27 -2.40 -9.72
C GLY A 78 2.18 -3.25 -8.44
N PRO A 79 2.21 -4.60 -8.50
CA PRO A 79 2.08 -5.43 -7.30
C PRO A 79 3.16 -5.20 -6.23
N VAL A 80 4.40 -4.87 -6.63
CA VAL A 80 5.48 -4.49 -5.71
C VAL A 80 5.15 -3.15 -5.04
N THR A 81 4.82 -2.13 -5.84
CA THR A 81 4.42 -0.80 -5.33
C THR A 81 3.24 -0.88 -4.36
N ILE A 82 2.23 -1.71 -4.68
CA ILE A 82 1.08 -1.90 -3.81
C ILE A 82 1.46 -2.64 -2.54
N TYR A 83 2.36 -3.62 -2.59
CA TYR A 83 2.82 -4.27 -1.38
C TYR A 83 3.57 -3.30 -0.46
N SER A 84 4.49 -2.50 -1.00
CA SER A 84 5.17 -1.43 -0.26
C SER A 84 4.19 -0.41 0.31
N PHE A 85 3.15 -0.05 -0.45
CA PHE A 85 2.11 0.85 0.03
C PHE A 85 1.31 0.23 1.18
N MET A 86 0.93 -1.05 1.08
CA MET A 86 0.22 -1.78 2.15
C MET A 86 1.02 -1.79 3.45
N GLN A 87 2.35 -2.01 3.36
CA GLN A 87 3.25 -1.93 4.51
C GLN A 87 3.28 -0.51 5.10
N ALA A 88 3.45 0.51 4.25
CA ALA A 88 3.56 1.90 4.68
C ALA A 88 2.29 2.43 5.39
N ILE A 89 1.10 2.00 4.96
CA ILE A 89 -0.16 2.45 5.55
C ILE A 89 -0.69 1.52 6.66
N GLY A 90 0.06 0.47 7.00
CA GLY A 90 -0.28 -0.45 8.09
C GLY A 90 -1.37 -1.47 7.78
N LEU A 91 -1.68 -1.75 6.50
CA LEU A 91 -2.49 -2.92 6.15
C LEU A 91 -1.73 -4.22 6.44
N VAL A 92 -0.40 -4.17 6.33
CA VAL A 92 0.51 -5.25 6.68
C VAL A 92 1.56 -4.72 7.63
N ASP A 93 1.76 -5.40 8.74
CA ASP A 93 2.89 -5.20 9.64
C ASP A 93 3.96 -6.25 9.32
N ASP A 94 4.97 -5.81 8.57
CA ASP A 94 6.15 -6.60 8.22
C ASP A 94 7.41 -6.17 8.99
N HIS A 95 7.25 -5.43 10.10
CA HIS A 95 8.37 -5.27 11.01
C HIS A 95 8.90 -6.66 11.40
N VAL A 96 10.22 -6.82 11.44
CA VAL A 96 10.85 -8.08 11.85
C VAL A 96 10.65 -8.32 13.34
N ALA A 97 10.66 -9.59 13.78
CA ALA A 97 10.27 -9.99 15.13
C ALA A 97 11.04 -9.28 16.26
N ASN A 98 12.28 -8.87 16.03
CA ASN A 98 13.12 -8.14 16.97
C ASN A 98 12.97 -6.60 16.88
N CYS A 99 12.14 -6.08 15.98
CA CYS A 99 11.87 -4.65 15.88
C CYS A 99 10.93 -4.20 17.01
N SER A 100 11.26 -3.11 17.70
CA SER A 100 10.41 -2.53 18.75
C SER A 100 9.04 -2.08 18.23
N CYS A 101 8.94 -1.71 16.95
CA CYS A 101 7.71 -1.26 16.31
C CYS A 101 6.78 -2.41 15.87
N HIS A 102 7.24 -3.67 15.94
CA HIS A 102 6.41 -4.83 15.62
C HIS A 102 5.17 -4.84 16.54
N THR A 103 3.97 -5.07 15.99
CA THR A 103 2.70 -4.93 16.74
C THR A 103 2.69 -5.69 18.04
N LYS A 104 3.16 -6.95 18.05
CA LYS A 104 3.31 -7.76 19.27
C LYS A 104 4.21 -7.13 20.35
N ASN A 105 5.24 -6.40 19.95
CA ASN A 105 6.18 -5.76 20.88
C ASN A 105 5.65 -4.40 21.38
N ARG A 106 4.76 -3.75 20.61
CA ARG A 106 4.09 -2.50 21.03
C ARG A 106 3.06 -2.73 22.13
N LEU A 107 2.36 -3.86 22.11
CA LEU A 107 1.33 -4.21 23.09
C LEU A 107 1.90 -4.51 24.50
N CYS A 108 3.20 -4.80 24.62
CA CYS A 108 3.87 -4.97 25.91
C CYS A 108 4.40 -3.66 26.52
N ASN A 109 4.37 -2.53 25.80
CA ASN A 109 4.90 -1.24 26.28
C ASN A 109 3.81 -0.27 26.77
N SER A 110 2.58 -0.76 26.97
CA SER A 110 1.42 0.02 27.42
C SER A 110 1.05 -0.24 28.89
N GLU A 111 1.95 -0.84 29.67
CA GLU A 111 1.83 -0.99 31.13
C GLU A 111 2.81 -0.06 31.86
#